data_AF-A0A918V915-F1
#
_entry.id   AF-A0A918V915-F1
#
_cell.length_a   1.000
_cell.length_b   1.000
_cell.length_c   1.000
_cell.angle_alpha   90.00
_cell.angle_beta   90.00
_cell.angle_gamma   90.00
#
_symmetry.space_group_name_H-M   'P 1'
#
loop_
_entity.id
_entity.type
_entity.pdbx_description
1 polymer ?
#
loop_
_entity_poly.entity_id
_entity_poly.type
_entity_poly.pdbx_seq_one_letter_code
_entity_poly.pdbx_strand_id
1 'polypeptide(L)'
;MSQFTLPGAETVVKTAGTYARDLLERVLSTFLETFIGGIVITQPLNASMWYAAAAGGTGAVAALLKGLVARWRDVTNSASLAKGV
;
A
#
# COMPACT_ATOMS: atom_id res chain seq x y z
N MET A 1 -1.93 14.95 38.03
CA MET A 1 -2.68 14.00 37.19
C MET A 1 -2.66 14.53 35.77
N SER A 2 -1.95 13.86 34.87
CA SER A 2 -1.87 14.26 33.45
C SER A 2 -3.22 13.96 32.77
N GLN A 3 -3.94 15.00 32.35
CA GLN A 3 -5.15 14.86 31.53
C GLN A 3 -4.77 14.21 30.19
N PHE A 4 -5.29 13.01 29.94
CA PHE A 4 -5.20 12.35 28.64
C PHE A 4 -6.24 13.00 27.70
N THR A 5 -5.80 13.95 26.89
CA THR A 5 -6.63 14.53 25.82
C THR A 5 -6.65 13.56 24.64
N LEU A 6 -7.72 12.77 24.52
CA LEU A 6 -7.93 11.92 23.36
C LEU A 6 -8.52 12.75 22.20
N PRO A 7 -8.09 12.53 20.95
CA PRO A 7 -8.68 13.18 19.79
C PRO A 7 -10.15 12.79 19.61
N GLY A 8 -10.95 13.71 19.07
CA GLY A 8 -12.38 13.47 18.81
C GLY A 8 -12.60 12.33 17.80
N ALA A 9 -13.72 11.62 17.92
CA ALA A 9 -14.04 10.46 17.07
C ALA A 9 -14.02 10.80 15.57
N GLU A 10 -14.48 12.00 15.20
CA GLU A 10 -14.46 12.47 13.81
C GLU A 10 -13.04 12.60 13.24
N THR A 11 -12.08 13.04 14.06
CA THR A 11 -10.67 13.08 13.69
C THR A 11 -10.15 11.67 13.43
N VAL A 12 -10.44 10.71 14.31
CA VAL A 12 -10.01 9.30 14.15
C VAL A 12 -10.56 8.70 12.86
N VAL A 13 -11.85 8.92 12.56
CA VAL A 13 -12.50 8.40 11.36
C VAL A 13 -11.92 9.00 10.09
N LYS A 14 -11.77 10.33 10.02
CA LYS A 14 -11.20 11.01 8.84
C LYS A 14 -9.79 10.50 8.55
N THR A 15 -9.00 10.37 9.59
CA THR A 15 -7.64 9.87 9.55
C THR A 15 -7.55 8.42 9.07
N ALA A 16 -8.42 7.54 9.56
CA ALA A 16 -8.50 6.15 9.07
C ALA A 16 -8.89 6.11 7.58
N GLY A 17 -9.81 6.97 7.15
CA GLY A 17 -10.23 7.09 5.76
C GLY A 17 -9.11 7.56 4.82
N THR A 18 -8.32 8.54 5.24
CA THR A 18 -7.15 9.00 4.47
C THR A 18 -6.12 7.88 4.32
N TYR A 19 -5.79 7.18 5.40
CA TYR A 19 -4.87 6.04 5.37
C TYR A 19 -5.36 4.92 4.44
N ALA A 20 -6.65 4.60 4.48
CA ALA A 20 -7.21 3.55 3.61
C ALA A 20 -7.13 3.92 2.13
N ARG A 21 -7.35 5.19 1.77
CA ARG A 21 -7.18 5.67 0.39
C ARG A 21 -5.74 5.59 -0.06
N ASP A 22 -4.80 6.10 0.74
CA ASP A 22 -3.36 6.05 0.45
C ASP A 22 -2.88 4.60 0.26
N LEU A 23 -3.27 3.69 1.16
CA LEU A 23 -2.93 2.27 1.05
C LEU A 23 -3.50 1.64 -0.23
N LEU A 24 -4.75 1.95 -0.58
CA LEU A 24 -5.39 1.43 -1.78
C LEU A 24 -4.71 1.94 -3.05
N GLU A 25 -4.47 3.26 -3.14
CA GLU A 25 -3.78 3.88 -4.27
C GLU A 25 -2.41 3.25 -4.49
N ARG A 26 -1.66 2.98 -3.41
CA ARG A 26 -0.36 2.33 -3.51
C ARG A 26 -0.44 0.89 -3.99
N VAL A 27 -1.36 0.10 -3.44
CA VAL A 27 -1.52 -1.31 -3.83
C VAL A 27 -1.93 -1.42 -5.30
N LEU A 28 -2.86 -0.58 -5.75
CA LEU A 28 -3.32 -0.55 -7.15
C LEU A 28 -2.23 -0.07 -8.10
N SER A 29 -1.50 1.00 -7.74
CA SER A 29 -0.38 1.49 -8.55
C SER A 29 0.72 0.44 -8.68
N THR A 30 1.11 -0.19 -7.56
CA THR A 30 2.15 -1.24 -7.57
C THR A 30 1.70 -2.46 -8.39
N PHE A 31 0.45 -2.88 -8.25
CA PHE A 31 -0.13 -3.93 -9.09
C PHE A 31 0.02 -3.58 -10.58
N LEU A 32 -0.39 -2.38 -10.98
CA LEU A 32 -0.38 -1.95 -12.37
C LEU A 32 1.04 -1.83 -12.92
N GLU A 33 1.97 -1.25 -12.17
CA GLU A 33 3.38 -1.14 -12.54
C GLU A 33 4.01 -2.53 -12.76
N THR A 34 3.81 -3.44 -11.81
CA THR A 34 4.37 -4.79 -11.89
C THR A 34 3.68 -5.65 -12.95
N PHE A 35 2.40 -5.44 -13.19
CA PHE A 35 1.65 -6.07 -14.28
C PHE A 35 2.13 -5.62 -15.66
N ILE A 36 2.25 -4.30 -15.88
CA ILE A 36 2.76 -3.73 -17.14
C ILE A 36 4.20 -4.18 -17.37
N GLY A 37 5.06 -4.09 -16.35
CA GLY A 37 6.43 -4.61 -16.43
C GLY A 37 6.46 -6.11 -16.76
N GLY A 38 5.56 -6.89 -16.17
CA GLY A 38 5.35 -8.31 -16.49
C GLY A 38 4.95 -8.54 -17.95
N ILE A 39 4.06 -7.73 -18.53
CA ILE A 39 3.70 -7.82 -19.96
C ILE A 39 4.91 -7.53 -20.85
N VAL A 40 5.66 -6.47 -20.54
CA VAL A 40 6.86 -6.07 -21.31
C VAL A 40 7.92 -7.18 -21.32
N ILE A 41 8.04 -7.95 -20.24
CA ILE A 41 8.95 -9.10 -20.17
C ILE A 41 8.36 -10.34 -20.84
N THR A 42 7.08 -10.63 -20.62
CA THR A 42 6.47 -11.89 -21.05
C THR A 42 6.22 -11.95 -22.56
N GLN A 43 5.79 -10.85 -23.18
CA GLN A 43 5.53 -10.76 -24.63
C GLN A 43 6.74 -11.12 -25.52
N PRO A 44 7.93 -10.48 -25.38
CA PRO A 44 9.08 -10.80 -26.22
C PRO A 44 9.65 -12.19 -25.95
N LEU A 45 9.44 -12.73 -24.74
CA LEU A 45 9.95 -14.03 -24.34
C LEU A 45 8.97 -15.19 -24.61
N ASN A 46 7.81 -14.93 -25.23
CA ASN A 46 6.71 -15.89 -25.39
C ASN A 46 6.32 -16.59 -24.08
N ALA A 47 6.50 -15.91 -22.95
CA ALA A 47 6.15 -16.43 -21.66
C ALA A 47 4.64 -16.25 -21.40
N SER A 48 4.07 -17.13 -20.59
CA SER A 48 2.64 -17.10 -20.28
C SER A 48 2.21 -15.77 -19.65
N MET A 49 1.11 -15.20 -20.14
CA MET A 49 0.46 -14.01 -19.57
C MET A 49 0.09 -14.20 -18.08
N TRP A 50 -0.11 -15.44 -17.64
CA TRP A 50 -0.33 -15.76 -16.23
C TRP A 50 0.87 -15.39 -15.33
N TYR A 51 2.08 -15.36 -15.86
CA TYR A 51 3.25 -14.89 -15.13
C TYR A 51 3.23 -13.38 -14.91
N ALA A 52 2.72 -12.59 -15.87
CA ALA A 52 2.53 -11.16 -15.69
C ALA A 52 1.45 -10.86 -14.63
N ALA A 53 0.35 -11.61 -14.66
CA ALA A 53 -0.70 -11.52 -13.64
C ALA A 53 -0.19 -11.92 -12.24
N ALA A 54 0.62 -12.98 -12.14
CA ALA A 54 1.25 -13.41 -10.89
C ALA A 54 2.27 -12.40 -10.37
N ALA A 55 3.09 -11.79 -11.23
CA ALA A 55 4.01 -10.71 -10.86
C ALA A 55 3.26 -9.48 -10.35
N GLY A 56 2.20 -9.07 -11.06
CA GLY A 56 1.24 -8.05 -10.64
C GLY A 56 0.72 -8.29 -9.22
N GLY A 57 0.13 -9.47 -9.01
CA GLY A 57 -0.47 -9.85 -7.73
C GLY A 57 0.54 -9.95 -6.59
N THR A 58 1.72 -10.51 -6.82
CA THR A 58 2.77 -10.62 -5.79
C THR A 58 3.32 -9.24 -5.41
N GLY A 59 3.51 -8.34 -6.38
CA GLY A 59 3.88 -6.94 -6.14
C GLY A 59 2.84 -6.22 -5.26
N ALA A 60 1.56 -6.40 -5.57
CA ALA A 60 0.45 -5.82 -4.80
C ALA A 60 0.41 -6.34 -3.35
N VAL A 61 0.56 -7.65 -3.15
CA VAL A 61 0.59 -8.27 -1.81
C VAL A 61 1.78 -7.77 -1.00
N ALA A 62 2.96 -7.69 -1.61
CA ALA A 62 4.14 -7.15 -0.94
C ALA A 62 3.95 -5.67 -0.53
N ALA A 63 3.35 -4.86 -1.40
CA ALA A 63 3.03 -3.46 -1.11
C ALA A 63 1.99 -3.33 0.03
N LEU A 64 0.97 -4.19 0.05
CA LEU A 64 -0.04 -4.23 1.10
C LEU A 64 0.60 -4.61 2.45
N LEU A 65 1.35 -5.71 2.49
CA LEU A 65 2.04 -6.18 3.70
C LEU A 65 2.98 -5.10 4.26
N LYS A 66 3.75 -4.44 3.39
CA LYS A 66 4.62 -3.32 3.79
C LYS A 66 3.83 -2.17 4.42
N GLY A 67 2.62 -1.88 3.93
CA GLY A 67 1.77 -0.81 4.45
C GLY A 67 1.20 -1.13 5.82
N LEU A 68 0.73 -2.37 5.99
CA LEU A 68 0.28 -2.88 7.29
C LEU A 68 1.40 -2.87 8.33
N VAL A 69 2.61 -3.30 7.95
CA VAL A 69 3.79 -3.27 8.83
C VAL A 69 4.20 -1.84 9.18
N ALA A 70 4.13 -0.90 8.24
CA ALA A 70 4.42 0.51 8.50
C ALA A 70 3.48 1.09 9.56
N ARG A 71 2.17 0.86 9.43
CA ARG A 71 1.17 1.29 10.43
C ARG A 71 1.37 0.64 11.80
N TRP A 72 1.88 -0.59 11.84
CA TRP A 72 2.12 -1.25 13.13
C TRP A 72 3.39 -0.73 13.83
N ARG A 73 4.38 -0.24 13.07
CA ARG A 73 5.64 0.28 13.59
C ARG A 73 5.67 1.80 13.80
N ASP A 74 4.75 2.54 13.20
CA ASP A 74 4.70 4.01 13.30
C ASP A 74 3.35 4.46 13.89
N VAL A 75 3.37 5.38 14.85
CA VAL A 75 2.16 6.01 15.46
C VAL A 75 1.70 7.18 14.57
N THR A 76 1.89 7.06 13.27
CA THR A 76 1.62 8.12 12.30
C THR A 76 0.63 7.59 11.28
N ASN A 77 -0.38 8.40 10.95
CA ASN A 77 -1.46 8.01 10.06
C ASN A 77 -1.08 8.09 8.58
N SER A 78 0.06 7.50 8.24
CA SER A 78 0.66 7.53 6.92
C SER A 78 1.06 6.10 6.56
N ALA A 79 0.73 5.61 5.36
CA ALA A 79 1.16 4.27 4.94
C ALA A 79 2.62 4.27 4.45
N SER A 80 3.33 5.40 4.56
CA SER A 80 4.74 5.57 4.23
C SER A 80 5.67 5.09 5.35
N LEU A 81 6.81 4.48 4.98
CA LEU A 81 7.92 4.19 5.91
C LEU A 81 8.88 5.38 6.06
N ALA A 82 8.70 6.44 5.27
CA ALA A 82 9.48 7.67 5.42
C ALA A 82 8.91 8.45 6.61
N LYS A 83 9.74 8.66 7.64
CA LYS A 83 9.39 9.55 8.75
C LYS A 83 9.25 10.99 8.23
N GLY A 84 8.09 11.61 8.47
CA GLY A 84 7.90 13.05 8.26
C GLY A 84 7.18 13.48 6.98
N VAL A 85 6.41 12.59 6.34
CA VAL A 85 5.42 12.93 5.30
C VAL A 85 3.99 12.75 5.79
#